data_AF-A0A9N9MDN7-F1
#
_entry.id   AF-A0A9N9MDN7-F1
#
_cell.length_a   1.000
_cell.length_b   1.000
_cell.length_c   1.000
_cell.angle_alpha   90.00
_cell.angle_beta   90.00
_cell.angle_gamma   90.00
#
_symmetry.space_group_name_H-M   'P 1'
#
loop_
_entity.id
_entity.type
_entity.pdbx_description
1 polymer ?
#
loop_
_entity_poly.entity_id
_entity_poly.type
_entity_poly.pdbx_seq_one_letter_code
_entity_poly.pdbx_strand_id
1 'polypeptide(L)'
;MKYISQEEGLKMNVSYGEILLHSQEVKGPDPDATCMALLTNIAVICARFSNLLPYNDGLRGCLALEPKLLKAVAATFKIGCFTMGPQGMSLEKRNASLPDIDFGGNVTEPAQNQTESQIITGDLLTVVNETAEQGLEFLGNLFGLAFGESPETVDKNNETTSQAGPSESEIVSANSTSS
;
A
#
# COMPACT_ATOMS: atom_id res chain seq x y z
N MET A 1 -3.45 17.09 4.80
CA MET A 1 -2.55 17.94 5.60
C MET A 1 -3.17 19.32 5.72
N LYS A 2 -2.92 20.02 6.84
CA LYS A 2 -3.46 21.35 7.11
C LYS A 2 -2.38 22.24 7.71
N TYR A 3 -2.28 23.48 7.24
CA TYR A 3 -1.45 24.51 7.86
C TYR A 3 -2.08 24.99 9.19
N ILE A 4 -1.27 25.16 10.23
CA ILE A 4 -1.71 25.72 11.52
C ILE A 4 -1.19 27.16 11.63
N SER A 5 0.12 27.33 11.79
CA SER A 5 0.84 28.61 11.78
C SER A 5 2.34 28.37 11.56
N GLN A 6 3.15 29.43 11.47
CA GLN A 6 4.61 29.28 11.33
C GLN A 6 5.24 28.70 12.60
N GLU A 7 4.66 28.99 13.77
CA GLU A 7 5.14 28.55 15.08
C GLU A 7 4.58 27.19 15.51
N GLU A 8 3.33 26.90 15.14
CA GLU A 8 2.65 25.64 15.50
C GLU A 8 2.88 24.55 14.47
N GLY A 9 3.23 24.90 13.23
CA GLY A 9 3.56 23.95 12.19
C GLY A 9 2.34 23.47 11.40
N LEU A 10 2.27 22.16 11.19
CA LEU A 10 1.32 21.51 10.30
C LEU A 10 0.58 20.38 11.01
N LYS A 11 -0.67 20.12 10.62
CA LYS A 11 -1.41 18.92 11.02
C LYS A 11 -1.48 17.93 9.88
N MET A 12 -0.97 16.72 10.10
CA MET A 12 -1.06 15.60 9.19
C MET A 12 -2.21 14.68 9.63
N ASN A 13 -3.17 14.51 8.75
CA ASN A 13 -4.22 13.50 8.86
C ASN A 13 -4.04 12.51 7.73
N VAL A 14 -4.15 11.23 8.04
CA VAL A 14 -4.16 10.15 7.07
C VAL A 14 -5.45 9.36 7.26
N SER A 15 -6.19 9.18 6.17
CA SER A 15 -7.50 8.54 6.18
C SER A 15 -7.58 7.46 5.09
N TYR A 16 -8.43 6.48 5.30
CA TYR A 16 -8.86 5.51 4.29
C TYR A 16 -10.37 5.56 4.15
N GLY A 17 -10.84 6.06 3.01
CA GLY A 17 -12.23 6.51 2.86
C GLY A 17 -12.55 7.59 3.91
N GLU A 18 -13.63 7.38 4.66
CA GLU A 18 -14.07 8.29 5.72
C GLU A 18 -13.41 8.02 7.09
N ILE A 19 -12.56 6.98 7.19
CA ILE A 19 -11.95 6.58 8.46
C ILE A 19 -10.61 7.28 8.63
N LEU A 20 -10.47 8.10 9.68
CA LEU A 20 -9.20 8.69 10.09
C LEU A 20 -8.31 7.61 10.71
N LEU A 21 -7.23 7.25 10.00
CA LEU A 21 -6.27 6.23 10.44
C LEU A 21 -5.19 6.81 11.35
N HIS A 22 -4.79 8.07 11.12
CA HIS A 22 -3.73 8.71 11.89
C HIS A 22 -3.87 10.23 11.87
N SER A 23 -3.58 10.88 12.99
CA SER A 23 -3.52 12.34 13.10
C SER A 23 -2.36 12.74 13.99
N GLN A 24 -1.47 13.59 13.47
CA GLN A 24 -0.32 14.08 14.20
C GLN A 24 -0.01 15.53 13.79
N GLU A 25 0.46 16.31 14.76
CA GLU A 25 1.02 17.64 14.51
C GLU A 25 2.52 17.54 14.30
N VAL A 26 3.00 18.25 13.28
CA VAL A 26 4.37 18.26 12.79
C VAL A 26 4.91 19.67 13.03
N LYS A 27 5.89 19.78 13.93
CA LYS A 27 6.40 21.06 14.42
C LYS A 27 7.92 21.08 14.51
N GLY A 28 8.50 22.25 14.22
CA GLY A 28 9.94 22.48 14.25
C GLY A 28 10.63 22.14 12.92
N PRO A 29 11.93 22.47 12.78
CA PRO A 29 12.66 22.35 11.52
C PRO A 29 12.86 20.90 11.06
N ASP A 30 13.15 19.99 11.98
CA ASP A 30 13.41 18.58 11.70
C ASP A 30 12.65 17.69 12.71
N PRO A 31 11.32 17.57 12.53
CA PRO A 31 10.48 16.79 13.43
C PRO A 31 10.76 15.28 13.29
N ASP A 32 10.38 14.53 14.32
CA ASP A 32 10.35 13.07 14.25
C ASP A 32 9.42 12.59 13.13
N ALA A 33 9.74 11.44 12.54
CA ALA A 33 8.95 10.88 11.46
C ALA A 33 7.57 10.42 11.95
N THR A 34 6.53 10.82 11.22
CA THR A 34 5.14 10.41 11.44
C THR A 34 4.92 9.03 10.86
N CYS A 35 4.72 8.01 11.70
CA CYS A 35 4.62 6.61 11.27
C CYS A 35 3.21 6.03 11.45
N MET A 36 2.81 5.20 10.49
CA MET A 36 1.56 4.42 10.54
C MET A 36 1.85 2.94 10.28
N ALA A 37 1.33 2.07 11.15
CA ALA A 37 1.36 0.64 10.93
C ALA A 37 0.34 0.22 9.86
N LEU A 38 0.78 -0.57 8.89
CA LEU A 38 -0.07 -1.12 7.82
C LEU A 38 -0.51 -2.56 8.14
N LEU A 39 0.40 -3.37 8.70
CA LEU A 39 0.18 -4.79 9.03
C LEU A 39 0.79 -5.09 10.39
N THR A 40 -0.02 -5.10 11.47
CA THR A 40 0.35 -5.56 12.83
C THR A 40 1.80 -5.24 13.27
N ASN A 41 2.29 -4.05 12.90
CA ASN A 41 3.67 -3.56 13.11
C ASN A 41 4.81 -4.31 12.41
N ILE A 42 4.52 -5.28 11.53
CA ILE A 42 5.50 -5.89 10.62
C ILE A 42 5.89 -4.90 9.52
N ALA A 43 4.86 -4.26 8.94
CA ALA A 43 5.01 -3.22 7.93
C ALA A 43 4.51 -1.88 8.47
N VAL A 44 5.35 -0.86 8.36
CA VAL A 44 5.07 0.52 8.78
C VAL A 44 5.44 1.45 7.64
N ILE A 45 4.67 2.50 7.40
CA ILE A 45 5.08 3.60 6.53
C ILE A 45 5.31 4.84 7.37
N CYS A 46 6.46 5.49 7.19
CA CYS A 46 6.79 6.73 7.89
C CYS A 46 6.91 7.90 6.91
N ALA A 47 6.36 9.04 7.27
CA ALA A 47 6.55 10.32 6.61
C ALA A 47 7.59 11.12 7.39
N ARG A 48 8.71 11.46 6.76
CA ARG A 48 9.77 12.28 7.34
C ARG A 48 9.71 13.67 6.73
N PHE A 49 9.43 14.66 7.57
CA PHE A 49 9.56 16.07 7.22
C PHE A 49 10.95 16.57 7.61
N SER A 50 11.51 17.46 6.81
CA SER A 50 12.82 18.06 7.04
C SER A 50 12.83 19.50 6.53
N ASN A 51 13.72 20.32 7.10
CA ASN A 51 13.85 21.74 6.75
C ASN A 51 12.52 22.49 6.80
N LEU A 52 11.63 22.16 7.75
CA LEU A 52 10.33 22.81 7.91
C LEU A 52 10.51 24.18 8.58
N LEU A 53 10.74 25.20 7.75
CA LEU A 53 11.13 26.54 8.16
C LEU A 53 10.08 27.59 7.73
N PRO A 54 9.95 28.71 8.46
CA PRO A 54 9.16 29.86 8.02
C PRO A 54 9.52 30.31 6.60
N TYR A 55 8.51 30.54 5.77
CA TYR A 55 8.67 31.01 4.40
C TYR A 55 7.46 31.86 3.98
N ASN A 56 7.68 33.15 3.72
CA ASN A 56 6.63 34.15 3.49
C ASN A 56 5.58 34.14 4.62
N ASP A 57 4.32 33.90 4.30
CA ASP A 57 3.18 33.81 5.22
C ASP A 57 2.91 32.37 5.70
N GLY A 58 3.78 31.42 5.36
CA GLY A 58 3.63 30.00 5.71
C GLY A 58 4.96 29.32 6.06
N LEU A 59 5.06 28.05 5.68
CA LEU A 59 6.21 27.18 5.90
C LEU A 59 6.71 26.63 4.57
N ARG A 60 8.00 26.36 4.49
CA ARG A 60 8.65 25.57 3.44
C ARG A 60 9.30 24.36 4.08
N GLY A 61 9.24 23.20 3.45
CA GLY A 61 9.90 21.99 3.96
C GLY A 61 9.97 20.90 2.90
N CYS A 62 10.61 19.79 3.21
CA CYS A 62 10.74 18.64 2.32
C CYS A 62 10.19 17.37 2.96
N LEU A 63 9.57 16.52 2.14
CA LEU A 63 8.94 15.28 2.56
C LEU A 63 9.62 14.07 1.90
N ALA A 64 9.94 13.06 2.72
CA ALA A 64 10.31 11.73 2.28
C ALA A 64 9.37 10.68 2.89
N LEU A 65 9.12 9.59 2.16
CA LEU A 65 8.41 8.42 2.66
C LEU A 65 9.39 7.26 2.87
N GLU A 66 9.32 6.65 4.04
CA GLU A 66 10.17 5.53 4.46
C GLU A 66 9.28 4.34 4.84
N PRO A 67 9.04 3.37 3.93
CA PRO A 67 8.50 2.08 4.33
C PRO A 67 9.52 1.36 5.20
N LYS A 68 9.03 0.72 6.26
CA LYS A 68 9.79 -0.09 7.18
C LYS A 68 9.23 -1.50 7.22
N LEU A 69 10.11 -2.48 7.15
CA LEU A 69 9.83 -3.90 7.35
C LEU A 69 10.63 -4.39 8.55
N LEU A 70 9.97 -5.04 9.52
CA LEU A 70 10.61 -5.53 10.74
C LEU A 70 11.44 -4.43 11.45
N LYS A 71 10.90 -3.20 11.47
CA LYS A 71 11.51 -1.98 12.03
C LYS A 71 12.73 -1.41 11.27
N ALA A 72 13.20 -2.07 10.21
CA ALA A 72 14.25 -1.56 9.34
C ALA A 72 13.66 -0.76 8.18
N VAL A 73 14.30 0.36 7.80
CA VAL A 73 13.91 1.11 6.59
C VAL A 73 14.23 0.26 5.37
N ALA A 74 13.21 -0.03 4.57
CA ALA A 74 13.35 -0.82 3.35
C ALA A 74 13.73 0.03 2.14
N ALA A 75 13.20 1.26 2.07
CA ALA A 75 13.48 2.22 1.00
C ALA A 75 13.21 3.65 1.49
N THR A 76 13.75 4.64 0.77
CA THR A 76 13.45 6.06 1.01
C THR A 76 13.00 6.72 -0.28
N PHE A 77 11.77 7.24 -0.29
CA PHE A 77 11.19 7.96 -1.43
C PHE A 77 11.16 9.45 -1.17
N LYS A 78 12.06 10.21 -1.81
CA LYS A 78 12.07 11.67 -1.74
C LYS A 78 10.93 12.24 -2.59
N ILE A 79 9.83 12.64 -1.95
CA ILE A 79 8.65 13.17 -2.62
C ILE A 79 8.96 14.54 -3.22
N GLY A 80 9.58 15.42 -2.41
CA GLY A 80 10.03 16.73 -2.84
C GLY A 80 9.91 17.77 -1.73
N CYS A 81 10.24 19.00 -2.07
CA CYS A 81 10.04 20.15 -1.20
C CYS A 81 8.73 20.84 -1.55
N PHE A 82 8.10 21.45 -0.56
CA PHE A 82 6.80 22.09 -0.66
C PHE A 82 6.79 23.39 0.13
N THR A 83 5.89 24.29 -0.27
CA THR A 83 5.46 25.44 0.52
C THR A 83 4.03 25.22 0.97
N MET A 84 3.71 25.54 2.22
CA MET A 84 2.37 25.43 2.77
C MET A 84 2.02 26.68 3.56
N GLY A 85 0.91 27.32 3.21
CA GLY A 85 0.37 28.48 3.91
C GLY A 85 -1.16 28.42 4.03
N PRO A 86 -1.83 29.53 4.36
CA PRO A 86 -3.28 29.58 4.50
C PRO A 86 -4.04 29.16 3.23
N GLN A 87 -3.42 29.35 2.06
CA GLN A 87 -4.00 28.96 0.76
C GLN A 87 -3.83 27.48 0.41
N GLY A 88 -3.15 26.70 1.27
CA GLY A 88 -2.87 25.29 1.07
C GLY A 88 -1.42 25.00 0.76
N MET A 89 -1.17 23.81 0.19
CA MET A 89 0.16 23.28 -0.08
C MET A 89 0.46 23.33 -1.59
N SER A 90 1.69 23.66 -1.93
CA SER A 90 2.23 23.62 -3.30
C SER A 90 3.57 22.90 -3.30
N LEU A 91 3.74 21.93 -4.19
CA LEU A 91 5.01 21.24 -4.38
C LEU A 91 5.93 22.10 -5.25
N GLU A 92 7.18 22.23 -4.83
CA GLU A 92 8.18 22.93 -5.62
C GLU A 92 8.51 22.12 -6.86
N LYS A 93 8.55 22.78 -8.02
CA LYS A 93 8.97 22.15 -9.25
C LYS A 93 10.43 21.74 -9.10
N ARG A 94 10.69 20.43 -9.09
CA ARG A 94 12.02 19.91 -9.38
C ARG A 94 12.30 20.18 -10.86
N ASN A 95 13.44 20.79 -11.16
CA ASN A 95 14.01 20.69 -12.50
C ASN A 95 14.22 19.18 -12.74
N ALA A 96 13.52 18.63 -13.72
CA ALA A 96 13.34 17.18 -13.89
C ALA A 96 14.69 16.46 -14.02
N SER A 97 15.16 15.91 -12.91
CA SER A 97 16.03 14.75 -12.84
C SER A 97 15.24 13.75 -11.99
N LEU A 98 14.97 12.58 -12.59
CA LEU A 98 14.19 11.50 -11.98
C LEU A 98 14.78 11.16 -10.61
N PRO A 99 13.96 10.74 -9.62
CA PRO A 99 14.49 10.32 -8.33
C PRO A 99 15.39 9.10 -8.51
N ASP A 100 16.63 9.17 -8.01
CA ASP A 100 17.43 7.98 -7.74
C ASP A 100 16.67 7.13 -6.73
N ILE A 101 16.22 5.95 -7.17
CA ILE A 101 15.72 4.94 -6.26
C ILE A 101 16.95 4.26 -5.67
N ASP A 102 17.40 4.74 -4.51
CA ASP A 102 18.46 4.10 -3.75
C ASP A 102 17.88 2.90 -2.99
N PHE A 103 17.84 1.75 -3.68
CA PHE A 103 17.75 0.47 -3.01
C PHE A 103 19.16 0.17 -2.51
N GLY A 104 19.41 0.28 -1.20
CA GLY A 104 20.72 0.07 -0.58
C GLY A 104 21.26 -1.37 -0.67
N GLY A 105 21.40 -1.90 -1.88
CA GLY A 105 22.00 -3.17 -2.23
C GLY A 105 23.28 -2.91 -3.02
N ASN A 106 24.41 -3.39 -2.49
CA ASN A 106 25.70 -3.36 -3.17
C ASN A 106 25.64 -4.35 -4.36
N VAL A 107 25.20 -3.88 -5.53
CA VAL A 107 25.18 -4.66 -6.76
C VAL A 107 26.33 -4.20 -7.63
N THR A 108 27.38 -5.01 -7.66
CA THR A 108 28.48 -4.89 -8.62
C THR A 108 27.92 -4.96 -10.04
N GLU A 109 28.08 -3.87 -10.79
CA GLU A 109 27.71 -3.70 -12.18
C GLU A 109 28.58 -4.57 -13.11
N PRO A 110 28.02 -5.38 -14.03
CA PRO A 110 28.72 -5.76 -15.24
C PRO A 110 28.29 -4.80 -16.36
N ALA A 111 29.26 -4.14 -16.97
CA ALA A 111 29.07 -3.46 -18.24
C ALA A 111 28.66 -4.48 -19.33
N GLN A 112 27.70 -4.12 -20.19
CA GLN A 112 27.91 -3.99 -21.65
C GLN A 112 26.61 -3.98 -22.47
N ASN A 113 26.62 -3.05 -23.44
CA ASN A 113 26.06 -3.08 -24.79
C ASN A 113 24.55 -3.02 -25.06
N GLN A 114 24.21 -1.97 -25.80
CA GLN A 114 22.93 -1.64 -26.39
C GLN A 114 22.55 -2.64 -27.50
N THR A 115 21.74 -3.66 -27.22
CA THR A 115 20.94 -4.39 -28.24
C THR A 115 19.77 -5.13 -27.55
N GLU A 116 18.81 -4.42 -26.95
CA GLU A 116 17.77 -5.07 -26.10
C GLU A 116 16.33 -5.02 -26.64
N SER A 117 16.08 -4.57 -27.87
CA SER A 117 14.70 -4.46 -28.39
C SER A 117 14.21 -5.63 -29.24
N GLN A 118 14.97 -6.71 -29.40
CA GLN A 118 14.55 -7.89 -30.19
C GLN A 118 14.51 -9.23 -29.44
N ILE A 119 14.90 -9.30 -28.16
CA ILE A 119 14.99 -10.57 -27.40
C ILE A 119 13.70 -10.87 -26.57
N ILE A 120 12.82 -9.88 -26.37
CA ILE A 120 11.91 -9.90 -25.20
C ILE A 120 10.61 -10.71 -25.36
N THR A 121 10.17 -11.08 -26.57
CA THR A 121 8.82 -11.68 -26.72
C THR A 121 8.77 -13.14 -27.17
N GLY A 122 9.87 -13.71 -27.69
CA GLY A 122 9.88 -15.11 -28.16
C GLY A 122 10.34 -16.08 -27.08
N ASP A 123 11.55 -15.87 -26.57
CA ASP A 123 12.21 -16.79 -25.64
C ASP A 123 11.72 -16.67 -24.19
N LEU A 124 11.17 -15.51 -23.80
CA LEU A 124 10.66 -15.34 -22.43
C LEU A 124 9.32 -16.08 -22.24
N LEU A 125 8.49 -16.14 -23.27
CA LEU A 125 7.21 -16.86 -23.20
C LEU A 125 7.39 -18.38 -23.13
N THR A 126 8.45 -18.92 -23.76
CA THR A 126 8.77 -20.36 -23.67
C THR A 126 9.36 -20.72 -22.30
N VAL A 127 10.24 -19.87 -21.74
CA VAL A 127 10.80 -20.06 -20.39
C VAL A 127 9.72 -19.96 -19.30
N VAL A 128 8.76 -19.05 -19.45
CA VAL A 128 7.63 -18.93 -18.50
C VAL A 128 6.72 -20.15 -18.58
N ASN A 129 6.49 -20.71 -19.76
CA ASN A 129 5.67 -21.91 -19.92
C ASN A 129 6.32 -23.14 -19.25
N GLU A 130 7.63 -23.34 -19.45
CA GLU A 130 8.35 -24.46 -18.83
C GLU A 130 8.38 -24.36 -17.29
N THR A 131 8.46 -23.13 -16.76
CA THR A 131 8.46 -22.90 -15.30
C THR A 131 7.08 -23.12 -14.68
N ALA A 132 5.98 -22.89 -15.43
CA ALA A 132 4.62 -23.09 -14.94
C ALA A 132 4.31 -24.56 -14.63
N GLU A 133 4.77 -25.50 -15.49
CA GLU A 133 4.56 -26.93 -15.30
C GLU A 133 5.26 -27.45 -14.03
N GLN A 134 6.52 -27.07 -13.83
CA GLN A 134 7.28 -27.45 -12.63
C GLN A 134 6.74 -26.79 -11.36
N GLY A 135 6.21 -25.57 -11.46
CA GLY A 135 5.60 -24.86 -10.33
C GLY A 135 4.33 -25.54 -9.81
N LEU A 136 3.51 -26.11 -10.69
CA LEU A 136 2.28 -26.80 -10.31
C LEU A 136 2.56 -28.10 -9.53
N GLU A 137 3.62 -28.84 -9.88
CA GLU A 137 4.01 -30.06 -9.13
C GLU A 137 4.52 -29.73 -7.73
N PHE A 138 5.34 -28.69 -7.60
CA PHE A 138 5.82 -28.21 -6.30
C PHE A 138 4.65 -27.74 -5.42
N LEU A 139 3.74 -26.95 -5.96
CA LEU A 139 2.56 -26.46 -5.24
C LEU A 139 1.59 -27.60 -4.91
N GLY A 140 1.43 -28.60 -5.79
CA GLY A 140 0.65 -29.80 -5.54
C GLY A 140 1.18 -30.59 -4.33
N ASN A 141 2.49 -30.83 -4.27
CA ASN A 141 3.12 -31.50 -3.13
C ASN A 141 3.11 -30.66 -1.84
N LEU A 142 3.22 -29.34 -1.94
CA LEU A 142 3.21 -28.45 -0.78
C LEU A 142 1.81 -28.31 -0.16
N PHE A 143 0.78 -28.25 -1.00
CA PHE A 143 -0.60 -28.04 -0.54
C PHE A 143 -1.44 -29.30 -0.50
N GLY A 144 -0.92 -30.45 -0.96
CA GLY A 144 -1.67 -31.71 -1.01
C GLY A 144 -2.90 -31.64 -1.94
N LEU A 145 -2.88 -30.73 -2.92
CA LEU A 145 -3.98 -30.51 -3.86
C LEU A 145 -3.64 -31.21 -5.17
N ALA A 146 -4.27 -32.35 -5.43
CA ALA A 146 -4.26 -32.95 -6.75
C ALA A 146 -5.23 -32.15 -7.65
N PHE A 147 -4.69 -31.19 -8.41
CA PHE A 147 -5.46 -30.52 -9.47
C PHE A 147 -5.61 -31.48 -10.65
N GLY A 148 -6.55 -32.40 -10.51
CA GLY A 148 -6.96 -33.32 -11.56
C GLY A 148 -7.76 -32.57 -12.62
N GLU A 149 -7.23 -32.57 -13.83
CA GLU A 149 -7.96 -32.32 -15.07
C GLU A 149 -9.16 -33.28 -15.15
N SER A 150 -10.37 -32.74 -15.17
CA SER A 150 -11.58 -33.50 -15.48
C SER A 150 -12.10 -33.01 -16.83
N PRO A 151 -12.10 -33.85 -17.88
CA PRO A 151 -12.75 -33.49 -19.13
C PRO A 151 -14.27 -33.47 -18.91
N GLU A 152 -14.89 -32.33 -19.22
CA GLU A 152 -16.35 -32.20 -19.24
C GLU A 152 -16.93 -33.10 -20.34
N THR A 153 -17.55 -34.22 -19.94
CA THR A 153 -18.54 -34.91 -20.76
C THR A 153 -19.92 -34.32 -20.46
N VAL A 154 -20.48 -33.67 -21.46
CA VAL A 154 -21.89 -33.33 -21.59
C VAL A 154 -22.75 -34.59 -21.43
N ASP A 155 -23.73 -34.59 -20.51
CA ASP A 155 -25.02 -35.25 -20.73
C ASP A 155 -26.16 -34.74 -19.81
N LYS A 156 -27.11 -34.10 -20.48
CA LYS A 156 -28.59 -34.12 -20.37
C LYS A 156 -29.31 -34.60 -19.08
N ASN A 157 -30.25 -33.72 -18.70
CA ASN A 157 -31.63 -33.99 -18.22
C ASN A 157 -31.81 -34.75 -16.90
N ASN A 158 -32.43 -34.13 -15.88
CA ASN A 158 -33.88 -34.24 -15.65
C ASN A 158 -34.34 -33.34 -14.50
N GLU A 159 -35.56 -32.82 -14.63
CA GLU A 159 -36.31 -32.08 -13.62
C GLU A 159 -36.55 -32.92 -12.35
N THR A 160 -36.64 -32.28 -11.18
CA THR A 160 -37.71 -32.55 -10.19
C THR A 160 -37.82 -31.38 -9.20
N THR A 161 -38.98 -30.74 -9.29
CA THR A 161 -39.65 -29.79 -8.40
C THR A 161 -39.92 -30.34 -6.99
N SER A 162 -39.86 -29.48 -5.95
CA SER A 162 -40.92 -29.26 -4.92
C SER A 162 -40.37 -28.38 -3.78
N GLN A 163 -40.94 -27.16 -3.60
CA GLN A 163 -41.89 -26.76 -2.52
C GLN A 163 -41.24 -26.66 -1.13
N ALA A 164 -41.59 -25.77 -0.21
CA ALA A 164 -42.39 -24.55 -0.06
C ALA A 164 -42.19 -24.13 1.42
N GLY A 165 -42.26 -22.83 1.78
CA GLY A 165 -42.03 -22.31 3.15
C GLY A 165 -43.15 -22.64 4.17
N PRO A 166 -43.53 -21.73 5.10
CA PRO A 166 -42.77 -20.84 5.99
C PRO A 166 -43.24 -21.00 7.48
N SER A 167 -42.68 -20.28 8.46
CA SER A 167 -43.46 -19.81 9.63
C SER A 167 -42.76 -18.70 10.44
N GLU A 168 -43.41 -17.53 10.45
CA GLU A 168 -43.37 -16.50 11.50
C GLU A 168 -43.80 -17.00 12.88
N SER A 169 -43.37 -16.30 13.94
CA SER A 169 -44.20 -15.60 14.96
C SER A 169 -43.41 -15.49 16.28
N GLU A 170 -43.01 -14.32 16.76
CA GLU A 170 -43.76 -13.23 17.44
C GLU A 170 -43.96 -13.42 18.96
N ILE A 171 -43.81 -12.30 19.70
CA ILE A 171 -44.50 -11.93 20.97
C ILE A 171 -43.94 -12.51 22.29
N VAL A 172 -43.74 -11.80 23.43
CA VAL A 172 -43.81 -10.39 23.90
C VAL A 172 -43.52 -10.39 25.43
N SER A 173 -43.03 -9.25 25.93
CA SER A 173 -43.17 -8.64 27.28
C SER A 173 -42.76 -9.30 28.61
N ALA A 174 -41.89 -8.52 29.30
CA ALA A 174 -42.09 -7.83 30.59
C ALA A 174 -42.30 -8.60 31.90
N ASN A 175 -41.37 -8.38 32.83
CA ASN A 175 -41.52 -7.86 34.21
C ASN A 175 -40.16 -8.10 34.92
N SER A 176 -39.69 -7.38 35.94
CA SER A 176 -40.28 -6.48 36.92
C SER A 176 -39.16 -5.82 37.73
N THR A 177 -39.46 -4.63 38.23
CA THR A 177 -38.79 -3.83 39.26
C THR A 177 -38.55 -4.55 40.60
N SER A 178 -37.40 -4.34 41.22
CA SER A 178 -37.11 -4.15 42.68
C SER A 178 -35.58 -4.29 42.87
N SER A 179 -34.84 -3.52 43.66
CA SER A 179 -35.06 -2.52 44.70
C SER A 179 -33.85 -1.59 44.74
#